data_AF-A0A2M9XBT3-F1
#
_entry.id   AF-A0A2M9XBT3-F1
#
_cell.length_a   1.000
_cell.length_b   1.000
_cell.length_c   1.000
_cell.angle_alpha   90.00
_cell.angle_beta   90.00
_cell.angle_gamma   90.00
#
_symmetry.space_group_name_H-M   'P 1'
#
loop_
_entity.id
_entity.type
_entity.pdbx_description
1 polymer ?
#
loop_
_entity_poly.entity_id
_entity_poly.type
_entity_poly.pdbx_seq_one_letter_code
_entity_poly.pdbx_strand_id
1 'polypeptide(L)' 'MIVNGKEFSLKELSSPDLFSLLESLKLKPETVAIQKNGEILKRDHWKNSFLEEGDKIEILKFVGGG' A
#
# COMPACT_ATOMS: atom_id res chain seq x y z
N MET A 1 11.68 0.98 1.25
CA MET A 1 10.55 1.93 1.32
C MET A 1 10.04 2.04 2.74
N ILE A 2 9.20 3.02 3.04
CA ILE A 2 8.55 3.16 4.35
C ILE A 2 7.07 2.85 4.19
N VAL A 3 6.53 1.96 5.02
CA VAL A 3 5.10 1.61 5.06
C VAL A 3 4.57 1.84 6.47
N ASN A 4 3.59 2.72 6.63
CA ASN A 4 3.01 3.12 7.92
C ASN A 4 4.09 3.48 8.96
N GLY A 5 5.07 4.27 8.54
CA GLY A 5 6.22 4.69 9.36
C GLY A 5 7.28 3.63 9.65
N LYS A 6 7.18 2.41 9.10
CA LYS A 6 8.17 1.33 9.30
C LYS A 6 8.95 1.02 8.03
N GLU A 7 10.22 0.65 8.17
CA GLU A 7 11.00 0.13 7.04
C GLU A 7 10.36 -1.15 6.50
N PHE A 8 10.25 -1.21 5.17
CA PHE A 8 9.72 -2.37 4.45
C PHE A 8 10.60 -2.63 3.21
N SER A 9 11.01 -3.88 3.05
CA SER A 9 11.84 -4.32 1.93
C SER A 9 10.98 -4.77 0.75
N LEU A 10 11.20 -4.19 -0.44
CA LEU A 10 10.52 -4.63 -1.67
C LEU A 10 10.81 -6.09 -2.03
N LYS A 11 11.92 -6.66 -1.51
CA LYS A 11 12.27 -8.07 -1.72
C LYS A 11 11.31 -9.05 -1.03
N GLU A 12 10.50 -8.56 -0.09
CA GLU A 12 9.46 -9.36 0.58
C GLU A 12 8.20 -9.52 -0.28
N LEU A 13 8.09 -8.76 -1.38
CA LEU A 13 6.95 -8.81 -2.28
C LEU A 13 7.19 -9.78 -3.44
N SER A 14 6.13 -10.44 -3.89
CA SER A 14 6.11 -11.24 -5.13
C SER A 14 6.24 -10.36 -6.38
N SER A 15 5.76 -9.12 -6.33
CA SER A 15 5.92 -8.08 -7.35
C SER A 15 5.93 -6.68 -6.72
N PRO A 16 6.57 -5.67 -7.35
CA PRO A 16 6.67 -4.32 -6.80
C PRO A 16 5.39 -3.51 -7.05
N ASP A 17 4.24 -4.00 -6.61
CA ASP A 17 2.94 -3.33 -6.76
C ASP A 17 2.13 -3.32 -5.46
N LEU A 18 1.08 -2.50 -5.46
CA LEU A 18 0.22 -2.30 -4.28
C LEU A 18 -0.55 -3.56 -3.87
N PHE A 19 -0.90 -4.45 -4.81
CA PHE A 19 -1.67 -5.65 -4.48
C PHE A 19 -0.79 -6.66 -3.74
N SER A 20 0.43 -6.87 -4.21
CA SER A 20 1.42 -7.72 -3.54
C SER A 20 1.82 -7.17 -2.17
N LEU A 21 1.91 -5.84 -2.03
CA LEU A 21 2.09 -5.21 -0.72
C LEU A 21 0.93 -5.54 0.22
N LEU A 22 -0.32 -5.32 -0.20
CA LEU A 22 -1.49 -5.63 0.64
C LEU A 22 -1.59 -7.11 0.99
N GLU A 23 -1.28 -8.00 0.03
CA GLU A 23 -1.25 -9.45 0.26
C GLU A 23 -0.22 -9.83 1.33
N SER A 24 1.02 -9.33 1.23
CA SER A 24 2.07 -9.57 2.23
C SER A 24 1.68 -9.11 3.64
N LEU A 25 0.90 -8.01 3.72
CA LEU A 25 0.38 -7.45 4.96
C LEU A 25 -0.94 -8.10 5.42
N LYS A 26 -1.46 -9.08 4.68
CA LYS A 26 -2.74 -9.75 4.90
C LYS A 26 -3.92 -8.78 4.99
N LEU A 27 -3.86 -7.72 4.18
CA LEU A 27 -4.89 -6.69 4.09
C LEU A 27 -5.76 -6.91 2.86
N LYS A 28 -7.07 -6.72 3.03
CA LYS A 28 -8.02 -6.78 1.94
C LYS A 28 -8.09 -5.43 1.24
N PRO A 29 -7.85 -5.35 -0.08
CA PRO A 29 -7.89 -4.10 -0.83
C PRO A 29 -9.16 -3.28 -0.56
N GLU A 30 -10.33 -3.91 -0.48
CA GLU A 30 -11.64 -3.27 -0.25
C GLU A 30 -11.80 -2.65 1.14
N THR A 31 -10.90 -2.95 2.08
CA THR A 31 -10.96 -2.45 3.46
C THR A 31 -9.99 -1.32 3.75
N VAL A 32 -9.26 -0.84 2.73
CA VAL A 32 -8.19 0.15 2.93
C VAL A 32 -8.23 1.28 1.90
N ALA A 33 -7.73 2.44 2.31
CA ALA A 33 -7.26 3.51 1.44
C ALA A 33 -5.73 3.57 1.49
N ILE A 34 -5.10 3.90 0.36
CA ILE A 34 -3.64 4.00 0.24
C ILE A 34 -3.28 5.43 -0.13
N GLN A 35 -2.33 5.99 0.61
CA GLN A 35 -1.62 7.21 0.26
C GLN A 35 -0.18 6.86 -0.11
N LYS A 36 0.30 7.40 -1.23
CA LYS A 36 1.68 7.26 -1.71
C LYS A 36 2.32 8.65 -1.75
N ASN A 37 3.43 8.82 -1.04
CA ASN A 37 4.20 10.06 -0.97
C ASN A 37 3.37 11.31 -0.61
N GLY A 38 2.35 11.14 0.24
CA GLY A 38 1.46 12.22 0.68
C GLY A 38 0.19 12.38 -0.17
N GLU A 39 0.05 11.67 -1.28
CA GLU A 39 -1.13 11.75 -2.14
C GLU A 39 -2.01 10.49 -2.05
N ILE A 40 -3.33 10.67 -1.88
CA ILE A 40 -4.28 9.55 -1.85
C ILE A 40 -4.39 8.96 -3.26
N LEU A 41 -4.05 7.68 -3.40
CA LEU A 41 -4.15 6.97 -4.67
C LEU A 41 -5.58 6.48 -4.91
N LYS A 42 -6.19 6.95 -6.00
CA LYS A 42 -7.46 6.41 -6.51
C LYS A 42 -7.28 4.95 -6.89
N ARG A 43 -8.27 4.12 -6.55
CA ARG A 43 -8.22 2.66 -6.74
C ARG A 43 -7.94 2.24 -8.18
N ASP A 44 -8.52 2.95 -9.15
CA ASP A 44 -8.32 2.67 -10.58
C ASP A 44 -6.86 2.85 -11.03
N HIS A 45 -6.08 3.65 -10.29
CA HIS A 45 -4.66 3.87 -10.58
C HIS A 45 -3.75 2.83 -9.93
N TRP A 46 -4.25 1.98 -9.02
CA TRP A 46 -3.40 1.06 -8.26
C TRP A 46 -2.68 0.06 -9.17
N LYS A 47 -3.34 -0.41 -10.23
CA LYS A 47 -2.77 -1.36 -11.19
C LYS A 47 -1.54 -0.82 -11.93
N ASN A 48 -1.44 0.50 -12.07
CA ASN A 48 -0.34 1.17 -12.77
C ASN A 48 0.63 1.87 -11.80
N SER A 49 0.45 1.67 -10.50
CA SER A 49 1.28 2.29 -9.47
C SER A 49 2.29 1.27 -8.92
N PHE A 50 3.50 1.30 -9.47
CA PHE A 50 4.61 0.50 -8.97
C PHE A 50 5.21 1.11 -7.70
N LEU A 51 5.81 0.26 -6.86
CA LEU A 51 6.48 0.63 -5.63
C LEU A 51 7.99 0.69 -5.83
N GLU A 52 8.61 1.72 -5.26
CA GLU A 52 10.05 1.97 -5.35
C GLU A 52 10.67 2.12 -3.95
N GLU A 53 11.99 1.90 -3.82
CA GLU A 53 12.63 1.86 -2.50
C GLU A 53 12.52 3.17 -1.70
N GLY A 54 12.36 4.31 -2.39
CA GLY A 54 12.20 5.64 -1.77
C GLY A 54 10.76 6.00 -1.38
N ASP A 55 9.77 5.17 -1.73
CA ASP A 55 8.37 5.52 -1.50
C ASP A 55 8.00 5.51 -0.01
N LYS A 56 7.05 6.39 0.34
CA LYS A 56 6.35 6.42 1.61
C LYS A 56 4.89 6.03 1.37
N ILE A 57 4.49 4.90 1.93
CA ILE A 57 3.14 4.36 1.79
C ILE A 57 2.44 4.44 3.14
N GLU A 58 1.27 5.07 3.17
CA GLU A 58 0.37 5.08 4.32
C GLU A 58 -0.91 4.32 3.95
N ILE A 59 -1.20 3.27 4.70
CA ILE A 59 -2.34 2.37 4.51
C ILE A 59 -3.31 2.61 5.66
N LEU A 60 -4.44 3.21 5.34
CA LEU A 60 -5.51 3.52 6.27
C LEU A 60 -6.59 2.46 6.16
N LYS A 61 -6.87 1.74 7.25
CA LYS A 61 -7.95 0.76 7.29
C LYS A 61 -9.26 1.43 7.67
N PHE A 62 -10.32 1.13 6.92
CA PHE A 62 -11.66 1.52 7.34
C PHE A 62 -12.05 0.71 8.58
N VAL A 63 -12.24 1.40 9.70
CA VAL A 63 -12.91 0.83 10.88
C VAL A 63 -14.41 1.03 10.66
N GLY A 64 -15.12 -0.04 10.34
CA GLY A 64 -16.58 0.00 10.21
C GLY A 64 -17.20 0.34 11.57
N GLY A 65 -17.76 1.53 11.69
CA GLY A 65 -18.77 1.85 12.70
C GLY A 65 -20.12 1.40 12.17
N GLY A 66 -20.94 0.78 13.03
CA GLY A 66 -22.28 0.29 12.69
C GLY A 66 -23.24 1.36 12.22
#